data_AF-A0A8S2RK09-F1
#
_entry.id   AF-A0A8S2RK09-F1
#
_cell.length_a   1.000
_cell.length_b   1.000
_cell.length_c   1.000
_cell.angle_alpha   90.00
_cell.angle_beta   90.00
_cell.angle_gamma   90.00
#
_symmetry.space_group_name_H-M   'P 1'
#
loop_
_entity.id
_entity.type
_entity.pdbx_description
1 polymer ?
#
loop_
_entity_poly.entity_id
_entity_poly.type
_entity_poly.pdbx_seq_one_letter_code
_entity_poly.pdbx_strand_id
1 'polypeptide(L)'
;ELSKLTDTHAPTLEHLLRALVHVNVFTVDEDGYYYTTSLGKLLEMNSLRSTVLTWAEPYQYQPWGSLLNSIKTGNSSFENLYGMDFYQYLGQNPNINSMFNECMASGTRHEQFVEIYDGFSNVNCVVDIGGGIGRLLISLLTKHKYLRGILYDLPQVVNTINLQHLDKSVADRLTIIGGDIYSNIPID
;
A
#
# COMPACT_ATOMS: atom_id res chain seq x y z
N GLU A 1 -7.03 30.37 3.55
CA GLU A 1 -8.06 29.32 3.72
C GLU A 1 -7.43 27.97 4.02
N LEU A 2 -6.62 27.43 3.10
CA LEU A 2 -5.96 26.12 3.21
C LEU A 2 -5.26 25.88 4.56
N SER A 3 -4.47 26.84 5.04
CA SER A 3 -3.74 26.70 6.31
C SER A 3 -4.64 26.50 7.52
N LYS A 4 -5.87 27.03 7.51
CA LYS A 4 -6.86 26.80 8.57
C LYS A 4 -7.49 25.42 8.46
N LEU A 5 -7.73 24.95 7.23
CA LEU A 5 -8.31 23.61 6.97
C LEU A 5 -7.33 22.49 7.33
N THR A 6 -6.03 22.73 7.20
CA THR A 6 -4.97 21.73 7.46
C THR A 6 -4.23 21.94 8.77
N ASP A 7 -4.64 22.92 9.58
CA ASP A 7 -3.96 23.31 10.83
C ASP A 7 -2.45 23.52 10.66
N THR A 8 -2.06 24.35 9.68
CA THR A 8 -0.66 24.62 9.34
C THR A 8 -0.32 26.10 9.43
N HIS A 9 0.98 26.40 9.55
CA HIS A 9 1.48 27.77 9.52
C HIS A 9 1.43 28.34 8.10
N ALA A 10 0.63 29.39 7.88
CA ALA A 10 0.30 29.90 6.55
C ALA A 10 1.52 30.27 5.67
N PRO A 11 2.52 31.04 6.15
CA PRO A 11 3.72 31.34 5.36
C PRO A 11 4.53 30.10 4.95
N THR A 12 4.64 29.11 5.84
CA THR A 12 5.38 27.88 5.54
C THR A 12 4.62 27.01 4.56
N LEU A 13 3.28 26.93 4.70
CA LEU A 13 2.43 26.25 3.73
C LEU A 13 2.56 26.92 2.35
N GLU A 14 2.59 28.25 2.28
CA GLU A 14 2.77 28.96 1.01
C GLU A 14 4.10 28.61 0.33
N HIS A 15 5.20 28.54 1.09
CA HIS A 15 6.49 28.11 0.54
C HIS A 15 6.43 26.69 -0.05
N LEU A 16 5.76 25.77 0.64
CA LEU A 16 5.56 24.40 0.13
C LEU A 16 4.69 24.40 -1.13
N LEU A 17 3.55 25.11 -1.13
CA LEU A 17 2.66 25.19 -2.28
C LEU A 17 3.37 25.81 -3.49
N ARG A 18 4.16 26.87 -3.29
CA ARG A 18 5.01 27.46 -4.33
C ARG A 18 6.02 26.45 -4.89
N ALA A 19 6.69 25.67 -4.04
CA ALA A 19 7.61 24.62 -4.50
C ALA A 19 6.85 23.55 -5.32
N LEU A 20 5.65 23.16 -4.88
CA LEU A 20 4.79 22.20 -5.57
C LEU A 20 4.24 22.73 -6.90
N VAL A 21 4.09 24.04 -7.07
CA VAL A 21 3.80 24.67 -8.38
C VAL A 21 4.97 24.47 -9.35
N HIS A 22 6.22 24.60 -8.89
CA HIS A 22 7.40 24.44 -9.76
C HIS A 22 7.57 23.00 -10.28
N VAL A 23 7.08 22.00 -9.53
CA VAL A 23 7.04 20.60 -9.96
C VAL A 23 5.69 20.18 -10.55
N ASN A 24 4.85 21.15 -10.93
CA ASN A 24 3.57 20.97 -11.63
C ASN A 24 2.53 20.15 -10.85
N VAL A 25 2.58 20.12 -9.52
CA VAL A 25 1.54 19.46 -8.68
C VAL A 25 0.33 20.38 -8.51
N PHE A 26 0.57 21.68 -8.30
CA PHE A 26 -0.45 22.72 -8.26
C PHE A 26 -0.19 23.80 -9.32
N THR A 27 -1.19 24.62 -9.58
CA THR A 27 -1.04 25.92 -10.25
C THR A 27 -1.62 27.01 -9.36
N VAL A 28 -1.24 28.26 -9.57
CA VAL A 28 -1.72 29.42 -8.81
C VAL A 28 -2.13 30.52 -9.78
N ASP A 29 -3.27 31.16 -9.55
CA ASP A 29 -3.74 32.29 -10.35
C ASP A 29 -3.21 33.64 -9.84
N GLU A 30 -3.58 34.72 -10.53
CA GLU A 30 -3.17 36.10 -10.19
C GLU A 30 -3.72 36.56 -8.83
N ASP A 31 -4.84 35.99 -8.39
CA ASP A 31 -5.50 36.28 -7.12
C ASP A 31 -4.93 35.44 -5.95
N GLY A 32 -3.99 34.53 -6.23
CA GLY A 32 -3.32 33.69 -5.23
C GLY A 32 -4.10 32.42 -4.85
N TYR A 33 -5.11 32.02 -5.63
CA TYR A 33 -5.81 30.75 -5.44
C TYR A 33 -5.04 29.60 -6.10
N TYR A 34 -4.95 28.49 -5.38
CA TYR A 34 -4.26 27.28 -5.85
C TYR A 34 -5.26 26.27 -6.42
N TYR A 35 -4.89 25.64 -7.54
CA TYR A 35 -5.69 24.61 -8.22
C TYR A 35 -4.85 23.35 -8.46
N THR A 36 -5.49 22.18 -8.46
CA THR A 36 -4.83 20.91 -8.79
C THR A 36 -4.60 20.79 -10.29
N THR A 37 -3.37 20.43 -10.68
CA THR A 37 -3.05 20.04 -12.06
C THR A 37 -3.47 18.59 -12.30
N SER A 38 -3.28 18.07 -13.52
CA SER A 38 -3.45 16.64 -13.79
C SER A 38 -2.53 15.75 -12.92
N LEU A 39 -1.33 16.23 -12.58
CA LEU A 39 -0.42 15.52 -11.68
C LEU A 39 -0.91 15.60 -10.22
N GLY A 40 -1.36 16.77 -9.76
CA GLY A 40 -1.92 16.93 -8.42
C GLY A 40 -3.17 16.09 -8.18
N LYS A 41 -4.02 15.95 -9.21
CA LYS A 41 -5.21 15.06 -9.15
C LYS A 41 -4.86 13.61 -8.92
N LEU A 42 -3.64 13.17 -9.25
CA LEU A 42 -3.21 11.83 -8.90
C LEU A 42 -3.16 11.60 -7.38
N LEU A 43 -2.95 12.66 -6.60
CA LEU A 43 -2.97 12.62 -5.13
C LEU A 43 -4.39 12.55 -4.54
N GLU A 44 -5.42 12.78 -5.35
CA GLU A 44 -6.82 12.57 -4.97
C GLU A 44 -7.23 11.11 -5.20
N MET A 45 -6.60 10.44 -6.16
CA MET A 45 -6.82 9.01 -6.40
C MET A 45 -6.22 8.20 -5.24
N ASN A 46 -7.03 7.31 -4.67
CA ASN A 46 -6.64 6.43 -3.57
C ASN A 46 -5.34 5.65 -3.86
N SER A 47 -5.04 5.41 -5.14
CA SER A 47 -3.85 4.65 -5.52
C SER A 47 -2.54 5.40 -5.23
N LEU A 48 -2.38 6.65 -5.65
CA LEU A 48 -1.15 7.41 -5.41
C LEU A 48 -1.18 8.18 -4.10
N ARG A 49 -2.36 8.51 -3.58
CA ARG A 49 -2.52 9.14 -2.26
C ARG A 49 -1.92 8.27 -1.15
N SER A 50 -2.28 6.99 -1.11
CA SER A 50 -1.78 6.04 -0.10
C SER A 50 -0.26 5.89 -0.16
N THR A 51 0.32 5.85 -1.37
CA THR A 51 1.77 5.83 -1.58
C THR A 51 2.44 7.07 -1.03
N VAL A 52 1.98 8.26 -1.39
CA VAL A 52 2.61 9.51 -0.92
C VAL A 52 2.50 9.64 0.60
N LEU A 53 1.35 9.32 1.18
CA LEU A 53 1.18 9.34 2.64
C LEU A 53 2.14 8.38 3.33
N THR A 54 2.24 7.14 2.82
CA THR A 54 3.16 6.14 3.37
C THR A 54 4.62 6.63 3.32
N TRP A 55 5.08 7.14 2.18
CA TRP A 55 6.45 7.60 2.02
C TRP A 55 6.78 8.86 2.84
N ALA A 56 5.78 9.67 3.15
CA ALA A 56 5.92 10.85 4.01
C ALA A 56 6.02 10.51 5.51
N GLU A 57 5.75 9.26 5.90
CA GLU A 57 5.82 8.85 7.30
C GLU A 57 7.27 8.68 7.79
N PRO A 58 7.57 9.04 9.05
CA PRO A 58 8.90 8.93 9.65
C PRO A 58 9.56 7.56 9.48
N TYR A 59 8.80 6.48 9.70
CA TYR A 59 9.32 5.12 9.59
C TYR A 59 9.77 4.74 8.17
N GLN A 60 9.25 5.40 7.14
CA GLN A 60 9.67 5.19 5.77
C GLN A 60 10.86 6.06 5.40
N TYR A 61 10.82 7.38 5.65
CA TYR A 61 11.87 8.28 5.14
C TYR A 61 13.11 8.35 6.04
N GLN A 62 12.99 8.20 7.37
CA GLN A 62 14.14 8.36 8.28
C GLN A 62 15.25 7.31 8.07
N PRO A 63 14.95 6.01 7.83
CA PRO A 63 15.99 5.01 7.55
C PRO A 63 16.90 5.36 6.37
N TRP A 64 16.40 6.10 5.37
CA TRP A 64 17.19 6.52 4.21
C TRP A 64 18.34 7.46 4.56
N GLY A 65 18.28 8.15 5.70
CA GLY A 65 19.39 8.97 6.21
C GLY A 65 20.69 8.18 6.42
N SER A 66 20.59 6.85 6.59
CA SER A 66 21.72 5.94 6.79
C SER A 66 22.01 5.03 5.59
N LEU A 67 21.49 5.36 4.39
CA LEU A 67 21.61 4.53 3.18
C LEU A 67 23.07 4.09 2.89
N LEU A 68 24.04 5.00 3.02
CA LEU A 68 25.45 4.68 2.79
C LEU A 68 25.96 3.57 3.73
N ASN A 69 25.51 3.56 4.98
CA ASN A 69 25.88 2.51 5.93
C ASN A 69 25.29 1.17 5.52
N SER A 70 24.02 1.14 5.09
CA SER A 70 23.41 -0.08 4.54
C SER A 70 24.16 -0.62 3.34
N ILE A 71 24.59 0.25 2.42
CA ILE A 71 25.40 -0.17 1.25
C ILE A 71 26.74 -0.76 1.67
N LYS A 72 27.40 -0.17 2.68
CA LYS A 72 28.72 -0.63 3.15
C LYS A 72 28.66 -1.94 3.94
N THR A 73 27.58 -2.18 4.68
CA THR A 73 27.50 -3.27 5.66
C THR A 73 26.57 -4.41 5.24
N GLY A 74 25.63 -4.15 4.34
CA GLY A 74 24.51 -5.05 4.04
C GLY A 74 23.39 -5.03 5.09
N ASN A 75 23.54 -4.29 6.19
CA ASN A 75 22.57 -4.26 7.28
C ASN A 75 21.40 -3.31 6.98
N SER A 76 20.22 -3.64 7.49
CA SER A 76 19.02 -2.79 7.38
C SER A 76 19.15 -1.51 8.21
N SER A 77 19.06 -0.34 7.55
CA SER A 77 19.01 0.95 8.27
C SER A 77 17.74 1.10 9.09
N PHE A 78 16.66 0.44 8.69
CA PHE A 78 15.42 0.41 9.45
C PHE A 78 15.62 -0.30 10.79
N GLU A 79 16.18 -1.51 10.77
CA GLU A 79 16.43 -2.30 11.98
C GLU A 79 17.40 -1.59 12.92
N ASN A 80 18.44 -0.96 12.38
CA ASN A 80 19.37 -0.17 13.19
C ASN A 80 18.69 1.02 13.89
N LEU A 81 17.70 1.65 13.24
CA LEU A 81 16.99 2.82 13.77
C LEU A 81 15.90 2.43 14.77
N TYR A 82 15.12 1.39 14.47
CA TYR A 82 13.94 0.99 15.24
C TYR A 82 14.17 -0.20 16.16
N GLY A 83 15.32 -0.88 16.09
CA GLY A 83 15.69 -2.01 16.94
C GLY A 83 14.91 -3.31 16.69
N MET A 84 14.13 -3.36 15.60
CA MET A 84 13.30 -4.50 15.20
C MET A 84 13.14 -4.51 13.68
N ASP A 85 12.74 -5.65 13.14
CA ASP A 85 12.46 -5.74 11.71
C ASP A 85 11.22 -4.92 11.31
N PHE A 86 11.16 -4.62 10.02
CA PHE A 86 10.11 -3.78 9.45
C PHE A 86 8.69 -4.33 9.70
N TYR A 87 8.49 -5.63 9.54
CA TYR A 87 7.17 -6.24 9.69
C TYR A 87 6.75 -6.40 11.15
N GLN A 88 7.70 -6.62 12.06
CA GLN A 88 7.47 -6.51 13.51
C GLN A 88 7.01 -5.10 13.89
N TYR A 89 7.67 -4.06 13.36
CA TYR A 89 7.27 -2.69 13.60
C TYR A 89 5.85 -2.40 13.11
N LEU A 90 5.50 -2.87 11.90
CA LEU A 90 4.12 -2.76 11.40
C LEU A 90 3.13 -3.48 12.32
N GLY A 91 3.45 -4.69 12.78
CA GLY A 91 2.60 -5.47 13.70
C GLY A 91 2.34 -4.75 15.03
N GLN A 92 3.27 -3.92 15.50
CA GLN A 92 3.11 -3.11 16.71
C GLN A 92 2.36 -1.78 16.47
N ASN A 93 2.16 -1.38 15.20
CA ASN A 93 1.59 -0.08 14.83
C ASN A 93 0.41 -0.26 13.85
N PRO A 94 -0.80 -0.59 14.32
CA PRO A 94 -1.94 -0.96 13.46
C PRO A 94 -2.32 0.07 12.39
N ASN A 95 -2.27 1.37 12.73
CA ASN A 95 -2.59 2.45 11.78
C ASN A 95 -1.55 2.50 10.65
N ILE A 96 -0.27 2.35 10.99
CA ILE A 96 0.83 2.33 10.02
C ILE A 96 0.73 1.07 9.14
N ASN A 97 0.43 -0.09 9.74
CA ASN A 97 0.21 -1.33 9.01
C ASN A 97 -0.94 -1.21 8.00
N SER A 98 -2.08 -0.65 8.41
CA SER A 98 -3.22 -0.44 7.50
C SER A 98 -2.84 0.46 6.32
N MET A 99 -2.13 1.56 6.57
CA MET A 99 -1.70 2.49 5.52
C MET A 99 -0.66 1.85 4.58
N PHE A 100 0.30 1.11 5.12
CA PHE A 100 1.28 0.36 4.33
C PHE A 100 0.59 -0.68 3.44
N ASN A 101 -0.36 -1.44 3.97
CA ASN A 101 -1.12 -2.43 3.21
C ASN A 101 -1.89 -1.79 2.05
N GLU A 102 -2.53 -0.63 2.28
CA GLU A 102 -3.20 0.13 1.22
C GLU A 102 -2.23 0.64 0.15
N CYS A 103 -1.04 1.11 0.55
CA CYS A 103 0.02 1.53 -0.36
C CYS A 103 0.54 0.35 -1.21
N MET A 104 0.75 -0.82 -0.64
CA MET A 104 1.17 -2.00 -1.40
C MET A 104 0.07 -2.45 -2.36
N ALA A 105 -1.18 -2.38 -1.93
CA ALA A 105 -2.34 -2.75 -2.72
C ALA A 105 -2.64 -1.74 -3.86
N SER A 106 -2.18 -0.49 -3.75
CA SER A 106 -2.34 0.52 -4.80
C SER A 106 -1.25 0.49 -5.87
N GLY A 107 -0.01 0.16 -5.48
CA GLY A 107 1.14 0.12 -6.38
C GLY A 107 1.11 -1.05 -7.36
N THR A 108 0.33 -2.08 -7.05
CA THR A 108 0.36 -3.32 -7.84
C THR A 108 -0.70 -3.30 -8.93
N ARG A 109 -0.26 -3.41 -10.20
CA ARG A 109 -1.10 -3.48 -11.42
C ARG A 109 -1.80 -4.84 -11.55
N HIS A 110 -2.41 -5.31 -10.47
CA HIS A 110 -3.06 -6.62 -10.39
C HIS A 110 -4.09 -6.83 -11.51
N GLU A 111 -4.88 -5.80 -11.81
CA GLU A 111 -5.93 -5.85 -12.83
C GLU A 111 -5.37 -6.14 -14.22
N GLN A 112 -4.26 -5.51 -14.60
CA GLN A 112 -3.61 -5.74 -15.90
C GLN A 112 -3.10 -7.18 -16.01
N PHE A 113 -2.51 -7.72 -14.94
CA PHE A 113 -2.06 -9.12 -14.93
C PHE A 113 -3.24 -10.09 -15.07
N VAL A 114 -4.32 -9.86 -14.31
CA VAL A 114 -5.53 -10.70 -14.36
C VAL A 114 -6.13 -10.69 -15.77
N GLU A 115 -6.09 -9.57 -16.48
CA GLU A 115 -6.59 -9.47 -17.85
C GLU A 115 -5.76 -10.26 -18.86
N ILE A 116 -4.43 -10.14 -18.82
CA ILE A 116 -3.54 -10.67 -19.87
C ILE A 116 -3.13 -12.13 -19.68
N TYR A 117 -3.24 -12.67 -18.47
CA TYR A 117 -2.79 -14.03 -18.17
C TYR A 117 -3.96 -15.02 -18.13
N ASP A 118 -3.97 -15.98 -19.05
CA ASP A 118 -5.02 -17.01 -19.17
C ASP A 118 -4.57 -18.41 -18.71
N GLY A 119 -3.41 -18.51 -18.05
CA GLY A 119 -2.84 -19.78 -17.57
C GLY A 119 -3.61 -20.44 -16.42
N PHE A 120 -4.74 -19.87 -15.98
CA PHE A 120 -5.59 -20.42 -14.91
C PHE A 120 -6.63 -21.43 -15.39
N SER A 121 -6.78 -21.64 -16.70
CA SER A 121 -7.86 -22.46 -17.30
C SER A 121 -7.99 -23.88 -16.75
N ASN A 122 -6.91 -24.49 -16.26
CA ASN A 122 -6.89 -25.84 -15.66
C ASN A 122 -6.48 -25.82 -14.17
N VAL A 123 -6.56 -24.65 -13.51
CA VAL A 123 -6.20 -24.47 -12.11
C VAL A 123 -7.48 -24.39 -11.27
N ASN A 124 -7.57 -25.23 -10.24
CA ASN A 124 -8.75 -25.23 -9.36
C ASN A 124 -8.55 -24.36 -8.11
N CYS A 125 -7.31 -24.18 -7.68
CA CYS A 125 -6.97 -23.40 -6.49
C CYS A 125 -5.68 -22.61 -6.71
N VAL A 126 -5.66 -21.34 -6.28
CA VAL A 126 -4.47 -20.48 -6.23
C VAL A 126 -4.18 -20.12 -4.80
N VAL A 127 -2.92 -20.25 -4.39
CA VAL A 127 -2.43 -19.77 -3.11
C VAL A 127 -1.62 -18.51 -3.34
N ASP A 128 -2.05 -17.39 -2.76
CA ASP A 128 -1.38 -16.09 -2.82
C ASP A 128 -0.57 -15.90 -1.54
N ILE A 129 0.74 -16.16 -1.60
CA ILE A 129 1.67 -16.13 -0.47
C ILE A 129 2.28 -14.72 -0.38
N GLY A 130 2.09 -14.04 0.75
CA GLY A 130 2.45 -12.62 0.87
C GLY A 130 1.51 -11.72 0.05
N GLY A 131 0.26 -12.15 -0.14
CA GLY A 131 -0.72 -11.49 -1.00
C GLY A 131 -1.29 -10.17 -0.44
N GLY A 132 -0.84 -9.73 0.74
CA GLY A 132 -1.29 -8.53 1.41
C GLY A 132 -2.77 -8.61 1.76
N ILE A 133 -3.52 -7.55 1.42
CA ILE A 133 -4.98 -7.51 1.58
C ILE A 133 -5.75 -8.23 0.45
N GLY A 134 -5.05 -9.00 -0.40
CA GLY A 134 -5.65 -9.94 -1.33
C GLY A 134 -6.22 -9.34 -2.61
N ARG A 135 -5.88 -8.10 -3.00
CA ARG A 135 -6.44 -7.47 -4.22
C ARG A 135 -6.22 -8.28 -5.48
N LEU A 136 -5.05 -8.91 -5.63
CA LEU A 136 -4.75 -9.80 -6.75
C LEU A 136 -5.69 -11.00 -6.78
N LEU A 137 -5.69 -11.75 -5.68
CA LEU A 137 -6.47 -12.98 -5.57
C LEU A 137 -7.97 -12.70 -5.72
N ILE A 138 -8.49 -11.65 -5.09
CA ILE A 138 -9.89 -11.21 -5.24
C ILE A 138 -10.21 -10.92 -6.72
N SER A 139 -9.32 -10.24 -7.44
CA SER A 139 -9.50 -9.95 -8.88
C SER A 139 -9.50 -11.23 -9.71
N LEU A 140 -8.59 -12.17 -9.44
CA LEU A 140 -8.54 -13.47 -10.08
C LEU A 140 -9.82 -14.28 -9.85
N LEU A 141 -10.29 -14.36 -8.60
CA LEU A 141 -11.54 -15.04 -8.25
C LEU A 141 -12.76 -14.36 -8.89
N THR A 142 -12.70 -13.04 -9.07
CA THR A 142 -13.78 -12.29 -9.74
C THR A 142 -13.85 -12.63 -11.23
N LYS A 143 -12.72 -12.69 -11.94
CA LYS A 143 -12.64 -13.09 -13.37
C LYS A 143 -12.94 -14.56 -13.57
N HIS A 144 -12.36 -15.44 -12.75
CA HIS A 144 -12.45 -16.90 -12.90
C HIS A 144 -13.39 -17.50 -11.85
N LYS A 145 -14.66 -17.69 -12.22
CA LYS A 145 -15.72 -18.15 -11.30
C LYS A 145 -15.53 -19.58 -10.77
N TYR A 146 -14.74 -20.40 -11.45
CA TYR A 146 -14.41 -21.78 -11.02
C TYR A 146 -13.27 -21.83 -10.00
N LEU A 147 -12.44 -20.79 -9.92
CA LEU A 147 -11.20 -20.80 -9.16
C LEU A 147 -11.49 -20.70 -7.65
N ARG A 148 -10.73 -21.41 -6.82
CA ARG A 148 -10.69 -21.18 -5.36
C ARG A 148 -9.39 -20.47 -5.00
N GLY A 149 -9.39 -19.73 -3.89
CA GLY A 149 -8.24 -18.95 -3.47
C GLY A 149 -7.91 -19.16 -2.01
N ILE A 150 -6.63 -19.28 -1.70
CA ILE A 150 -6.10 -19.19 -0.34
C ILE A 150 -5.19 -17.96 -0.29
N LEU A 151 -5.56 -16.96 0.51
CA LEU A 151 -4.70 -15.84 0.83
C LEU A 151 -3.89 -16.19 2.08
N TYR A 152 -2.57 -16.17 1.97
CA TYR A 152 -1.67 -16.42 3.08
C TYR A 152 -0.77 -15.21 3.32
N ASP A 153 -0.87 -14.60 4.50
CA ASP A 153 -0.03 -13.47 4.89
C ASP A 153 0.16 -13.45 6.42
N LEU A 154 0.94 -12.51 6.93
CA LEU A 154 1.16 -12.35 8.36
C LEU A 154 -0.17 -12.07 9.10
N PRO A 155 -0.35 -12.56 10.34
CA PRO A 155 -1.59 -12.37 11.11
C PRO A 155 -2.05 -10.91 11.18
N GLN A 156 -1.12 -9.97 11.38
CA GLN A 156 -1.43 -8.53 11.45
C GLN A 156 -1.94 -7.96 10.11
N VAL A 157 -1.65 -8.59 8.98
CA VAL A 157 -2.15 -8.17 7.66
C VAL A 157 -3.55 -8.73 7.44
N VAL A 158 -3.72 -10.05 7.56
CA VAL A 158 -5.00 -10.71 7.28
C VAL A 158 -6.13 -10.27 8.22
N ASN A 159 -5.80 -9.90 9.46
CA ASN A 159 -6.78 -9.37 10.42
C ASN A 159 -7.37 -8.00 10.02
N THR A 160 -6.77 -7.30 9.06
CA THR A 160 -7.29 -6.04 8.52
C THR A 160 -8.32 -6.25 7.40
N ILE A 161 -8.43 -7.46 6.87
CA ILE A 161 -9.26 -7.75 5.70
C ILE A 161 -10.73 -7.84 6.11
N ASN A 162 -11.55 -6.94 5.59
CA ASN A 162 -12.99 -6.98 5.79
C ASN A 162 -13.70 -7.68 4.63
N LEU A 163 -14.08 -8.94 4.85
CA LEU A 163 -14.82 -9.75 3.88
C LEU A 163 -16.25 -9.26 3.60
N GLN A 164 -16.84 -8.44 4.47
CA GLN A 164 -18.24 -8.00 4.33
C GLN A 164 -18.48 -7.12 3.10
N HIS A 165 -17.43 -6.54 2.55
CA HIS A 165 -17.49 -5.71 1.34
C HIS A 165 -17.26 -6.51 0.05
N LEU A 166 -16.95 -7.81 0.14
CA LEU A 166 -16.73 -8.65 -1.03
C LEU A 166 -18.05 -9.21 -1.57
N ASP A 167 -18.09 -9.44 -2.88
CA ASP A 167 -19.14 -10.22 -3.51
C ASP A 167 -19.19 -11.61 -2.87
N LYS A 168 -20.40 -12.05 -2.50
CA LYS A 168 -20.61 -13.34 -1.82
C LYS A 168 -19.99 -14.51 -2.60
N SER A 169 -20.06 -14.48 -3.94
CA SER A 169 -19.47 -15.51 -4.80
C SER A 169 -17.94 -15.57 -4.74
N VAL A 170 -17.28 -14.48 -4.36
CA VAL A 170 -15.83 -14.44 -4.11
C VAL A 170 -15.54 -14.88 -2.68
N ALA A 171 -16.29 -14.36 -1.71
CA ALA A 171 -16.13 -14.70 -0.29
C ALA A 171 -16.26 -16.22 -0.05
N ASP A 172 -17.22 -16.89 -0.69
CA ASP A 172 -17.44 -18.34 -0.55
C ASP A 172 -16.29 -19.20 -1.11
N ARG A 173 -15.41 -18.62 -1.93
CA ARG A 173 -14.26 -19.30 -2.57
C ARG A 173 -12.91 -18.82 -2.06
N LEU A 174 -12.88 -17.87 -1.14
CA LEU A 174 -11.67 -17.29 -0.57
C LEU A 174 -11.47 -17.82 0.86
N THR A 175 -10.33 -18.44 1.11
CA THR A 175 -9.85 -18.78 2.45
C THR A 175 -8.72 -17.83 2.81
N ILE A 176 -8.71 -17.31 4.03
CA ILE A 176 -7.67 -16.41 4.52
C ILE A 176 -6.96 -17.09 5.69
N ILE A 177 -5.63 -17.16 5.62
CA ILE A 177 -4.79 -17.82 6.61
C ILE A 177 -3.71 -16.84 7.05
N GLY A 178 -3.65 -16.60 8.36
CA GLY A 178 -2.57 -15.83 8.99
C GLY A 178 -1.42 -16.75 9.38
N GLY A 179 -0.20 -16.44 8.96
CA GLY A 179 0.97 -17.21 9.35
C GLY A 179 2.29 -16.63 8.85
N ASP A 180 3.38 -17.29 9.24
CA ASP A 180 4.73 -16.95 8.83
C ASP A 180 5.21 -17.93 7.74
N ILE A 181 5.61 -17.40 6.60
CA ILE A 181 6.11 -18.18 5.45
C ILE A 181 7.41 -18.94 5.75
N TYR A 182 8.16 -18.51 6.77
CA TYR A 182 9.36 -19.21 7.24
C TYR A 182 9.01 -20.38 8.15
N SER A 183 7.75 -20.47 8.59
CA SER A 183 7.16 -21.65 9.23
C SER A 183 6.47 -22.54 8.18
N ASN A 184 5.90 -23.68 8.61
CA ASN A 184 5.13 -24.52 7.69
C ASN A 184 3.89 -23.78 7.19
N ILE A 185 3.76 -23.68 5.87
CA ILE A 185 2.55 -23.19 5.20
C ILE A 185 1.54 -24.35 5.18
N PRO A 186 0.34 -24.20 5.77
CA PRO A 186 -0.68 -25.23 5.76
C PRO A 186 -1.37 -25.25 4.40
N ILE A 187 -0.72 -25.90 3.42
CA ILE A 187 -1.28 -26.15 2.09
C ILE A 187 -1.65 -27.63 2.03
N ASP A 188 -2.93 -27.94 2.26
CA ASP A 188 -3.54 -29.23 1.93
C ASP A 188 -4.27 -29.12 0.57
#